data_AF-A0A7H1S035-F1
#
_entry.id   AF-A0A7H1S035-F1
#
_cell.length_a   1.000
_cell.length_b   1.000
_cell.length_c   1.000
_cell.angle_alpha   90.00
_cell.angle_beta   90.00
_cell.angle_gamma   90.00
#
_symmetry.space_group_name_H-M   'P 1'
#
loop_
_entity.id
_entity.type
_entity.pdbx_description
1 polymer ?
#
loop_
_entity_poly.entity_id
_entity_poly.type
_entity_poly.pdbx_seq_one_letter_code
_entity_poly.pdbx_strand_id
1 'polypeptide(L)' 'MIESYISTTTEEEAVYLYVQLESVTKVVQGLNKKSYRIGNRKLTTVDVSSIIRSKPKDKMHGMGKWMFMKNRRLGKFRGV' A
#
# COMPACT_ATOMS: atom_id res chain seq x y z
N MET A 1 17.15 -2.12 -6.80
CA MET A 1 16.29 -0.95 -7.05
C MET A 1 15.36 -1.37 -8.19
N ILE A 2 14.03 -1.32 -8.03
CA ILE A 2 13.11 -1.67 -9.14
C ILE A 2 12.93 -0.39 -9.95
N GLU A 3 13.87 -0.11 -10.84
CA GLU A 3 14.03 1.19 -11.52
C GLU A 3 13.05 1.42 -12.68
N SER A 4 12.10 0.52 -12.92
CA SER A 4 11.17 0.62 -14.05
C SER A 4 9.70 0.32 -13.70
N TYR A 5 9.31 0.44 -12.43
CA TYR A 5 7.90 0.31 -12.07
C TYR A 5 7.15 1.61 -12.39
N ILE A 6 6.55 1.66 -13.58
CA ILE A 6 5.62 2.72 -13.95
C ILE A 6 4.26 2.34 -13.34
N SER A 7 3.95 2.90 -12.19
CA SER A 7 2.65 2.80 -11.55
C SER A 7 1.62 3.56 -12.37
N THR A 8 0.88 2.83 -13.22
CA THR A 8 -0.17 3.38 -14.09
C THR A 8 -1.51 3.51 -13.36
N THR A 9 -1.66 2.77 -12.25
CA THR A 9 -2.88 2.76 -11.45
C THR A 9 -2.64 3.15 -10.00
N THR A 10 -3.70 3.62 -9.33
CA THR A 10 -3.66 3.90 -7.89
C THR A 10 -3.29 2.67 -7.07
N GLU A 11 -3.63 1.47 -7.54
CA GLU A 11 -3.32 0.22 -6.86
C GLU A 11 -1.82 -0.07 -6.84
N GLU A 12 -1.19 0.03 -8.02
CA GLU A 12 0.24 -0.15 -8.22
C GLU A 12 1.04 0.86 -7.39
N GLU A 13 0.64 2.13 -7.44
CA GLU A 13 1.29 3.19 -6.66
C GLU A 13 1.16 2.97 -5.14
N ALA A 14 -0.01 2.52 -4.68
CA ALA A 14 -0.22 2.23 -3.26
C ALA A 14 0.66 1.09 -2.76
N VAL A 15 0.82 0.04 -3.56
CA VAL A 15 1.71 -1.09 -3.28
C VAL A 15 3.16 -0.63 -3.27
N TYR A 16 3.59 0.10 -4.30
CA TYR A 16 4.95 0.63 -4.42
C TYR A 16 5.34 1.48 -3.20
N LEU A 17 4.51 2.47 -2.86
CA LEU A 17 4.73 3.32 -1.70
C LEU A 17 4.72 2.52 -0.39
N TYR A 18 3.89 1.48 -0.28
CA TYR A 18 3.86 0.66 0.93
C TYR A 18 5.15 -0.12 1.14
N VAL A 19 5.72 -0.70 0.09
CA VAL A 19 7.01 -1.40 0.17
C VAL A 19 8.13 -0.46 0.60
N GLN A 20 8.08 0.82 0.22
CA GLN A 20 9.09 1.81 0.60
C GLN A 20 8.90 2.40 2.00
N LEU A 21 7.65 2.67 2.39
CA LEU A 21 7.33 3.43 3.61
C LEU A 21 6.92 2.55 4.79
N GLU A 22 6.53 1.30 4.51
CA GLU A 22 6.01 0.30 5.44
C GLU A 22 4.85 0.78 6.33
N SER A 23 4.18 1.86 5.94
CA SER A 23 3.15 2.53 6.74
C SER A 23 1.96 2.95 5.88
N VAL A 24 0.80 2.36 6.16
CA VAL A 24 -0.46 2.66 5.46
C VAL A 24 -0.82 4.14 5.57
N THR A 25 -0.63 4.76 6.73
CA THR A 25 -0.94 6.17 6.94
C THR A 25 -0.08 7.08 6.06
N LYS A 26 1.23 6.80 5.96
CA LYS A 26 2.13 7.57 5.08
C LYS A 26 1.79 7.36 3.61
N VAL A 27 1.43 6.14 3.21
CA VAL A 27 0.97 5.83 1.85
C VAL A 27 -0.29 6.62 1.50
N VAL A 28 -1.29 6.66 2.37
CA VAL A 28 -2.52 7.45 2.16
C VAL A 28 -2.21 8.94 1.98
N GLN A 29 -1.33 9.50 2.81
CA GLN A 29 -0.92 10.89 2.68
C GLN A 29 -0.20 11.14 1.34
N GLY A 30 0.69 10.23 0.92
CA GLY A 30 1.37 10.30 -0.37
C GLY A 30 0.39 10.26 -1.55
N LEU A 31 -0.53 9.31 -1.55
CA LEU A 31 -1.53 9.15 -2.62
C LEU A 31 -2.48 10.36 -2.70
N ASN A 32 -2.97 10.85 -1.57
CA ASN A 32 -3.84 12.03 -1.54
C ASN A 32 -3.10 13.32 -1.96
N LYS A 33 -1.79 13.46 -1.64
CA LYS A 33 -0.96 14.57 -2.12
C LYS A 33 -0.74 14.51 -3.63
N LYS A 34 -0.64 13.31 -4.19
CA LYS A 34 -0.60 13.06 -5.64
C LYS A 34 -1.99 13.17 -6.31
N SER A 35 -3.00 13.63 -5.59
CA SER A 35 -4.38 13.80 -6.07
C SER A 35 -5.09 12.51 -6.52
N TYR A 36 -4.59 11.34 -6.14
CA TYR A 36 -5.35 10.10 -6.32
C TYR A 36 -6.62 10.14 -5.49
N ARG A 37 -7.73 9.65 -6.06
CA ARG A 37 -9.07 9.64 -5.46
C ARG A 37 -9.83 8.39 -5.88
N ILE A 38 -10.80 7.99 -5.05
CA ILE A 38 -11.79 6.97 -5.40
C ILE A 38 -13.10 7.71 -5.64
N GLY A 39 -13.50 7.86 -6.91
CA GLY A 39 -14.57 8.78 -7.28
C GLY A 39 -14.26 10.21 -6.78
N ASN A 40 -15.21 10.82 -6.06
CA ASN A 40 -15.05 12.17 -5.50
C ASN A 40 -14.40 12.25 -4.12
N ARG A 41 -14.04 11.11 -3.49
CA ARG A 41 -13.48 11.10 -2.13
C ARG A 41 -11.98 10.83 -2.10
N LYS A 42 -11.33 11.35 -1.04
CA LYS A 42 -9.94 11.03 -0.70
C LYS A 42 -9.78 9.56 -0.33
N LEU A 43 -8.58 9.02 -0.54
CA LEU A 43 -8.23 7.69 -0.07
C LEU A 43 -8.10 7.69 1.46
N THR A 44 -8.50 6.57 2.05
CA THR A 44 -8.38 6.28 3.47
C THR A 44 -7.43 5.10 3.70
N THR A 45 -7.05 4.87 4.96
CA THR A 45 -6.22 3.73 5.35
C THR A 45 -6.90 2.39 5.08
N VAL A 46 -8.24 2.36 5.13
CA VAL A 46 -9.04 1.16 4.79
C VAL A 46 -8.90 0.82 3.31
N ASP A 47 -8.97 1.83 2.43
CA ASP A 47 -8.82 1.65 0.99
C ASP A 47 -7.44 1.07 0.65
N VAL A 48 -6.39 1.72 1.16
CA VAL A 48 -4.99 1.28 0.93
C VAL A 48 -4.75 -0.12 1.49
N SER A 49 -5.27 -0.43 2.68
CA SER A 49 -5.18 -1.78 3.24
C SER A 49 -5.95 -2.81 2.41
N SER A 50 -7.06 -2.42 1.76
CA SER A 50 -7.81 -3.29 0.86
C SER A 50 -7.01 -3.60 -0.41
N ILE A 51 -6.41 -2.57 -1.01
CA ILE A 51 -5.54 -2.68 -2.20
C ILE A 51 -4.38 -3.65 -1.93
N ILE A 52 -3.64 -3.44 -0.83
CA ILE A 52 -2.49 -4.29 -0.49
C ILE A 52 -2.91 -5.74 -0.23
N ARG A 53 -4.11 -5.96 0.33
CA ARG A 53 -4.63 -7.31 0.62
C ARG A 53 -5.22 -8.02 -0.59
N SER A 54 -5.53 -7.31 -1.67
CA SER A 54 -6.14 -7.88 -2.87
C SER A 54 -5.25 -8.96 -3.53
N LYS A 55 -5.75 -9.60 -4.59
CA LYS A 55 -5.01 -10.64 -5.30
C LYS A 55 -3.76 -10.02 -5.93
N PRO A 56 -2.54 -10.53 -5.64
CA PRO A 56 -1.32 -9.99 -6.23
C PRO A 56 -1.40 -10.06 -7.76
N LYS A 57 -1.21 -8.90 -8.41
CA LYS A 57 -1.14 -8.82 -9.88
C LYS A 57 0.28 -9.04 -10.39
N ASP A 58 1.27 -8.60 -9.63
CA ASP A 58 2.69 -8.72 -9.97
C ASP A 58 3.55 -9.12 -8.75
N LYS A 59 4.85 -9.28 -8.97
CA LYS A 59 5.82 -9.65 -7.93
C LYS A 59 5.94 -8.60 -6.82
N MET A 60 5.79 -7.31 -7.16
CA MET A 60 5.86 -6.20 -6.21
C MET A 60 4.65 -6.18 -5.27
N HIS A 61 3.46 -6.47 -5.80
CA HIS A 61 2.23 -6.67 -5.06
C HIS A 61 2.31 -7.88 -4.14
N GLY A 62 2.89 -8.98 -4.61
CA GLY A 62 3.19 -10.14 -3.78
C GLY A 62 4.07 -9.78 -2.59
N MET A 63 5.14 -9.02 -2.82
CA MET A 63 6.06 -8.56 -1.79
C MET A 63 5.40 -7.60 -0.79
N GLY A 64 4.67 -6.59 -1.27
CA GLY A 64 3.93 -5.65 -0.41
C GLY A 64 2.89 -6.35 0.46
N LYS A 65 2.16 -7.33 -0.10
CA LYS A 65 1.17 -8.13 0.65
C LYS A 65 1.84 -8.97 1.73
N TRP A 66 2.97 -9.60 1.44
CA TRP A 66 3.71 -10.40 2.42
C TRP A 66 4.23 -9.51 3.57
N MET A 67 4.82 -8.35 3.26
CA MET A 67 5.28 -7.38 4.26
C MET A 67 4.12 -6.91 5.14
N PHE A 68 2.98 -6.56 4.54
CA PHE A 68 1.80 -6.13 5.28
C PHE A 68 1.28 -7.19 6.25
N MET A 69 1.19 -8.45 5.79
CA MET A 69 0.76 -9.56 6.62
C MET A 69 1.73 -9.85 7.77
N LYS A 70 3.05 -9.73 7.53
CA LYS A 70 4.09 -9.87 8.53
C LYS A 70 4.01 -8.77 9.59
N ASN A 71 3.92 -7.51 9.16
CA ASN A 71 3.83 -6.35 10.05
C ASN A 71 2.55 -6.38 10.90
N ARG A 72 1.43 -6.88 10.35
CA ARG A 72 0.20 -7.10 11.13
C ARG A 72 0.35 -8.18 12.19
N ARG A 73 1.06 -9.28 11.91
CA ARG A 73 1.37 -10.31 12.92
C ARG A 73 2.22 -9.69 14.03
N LEU A 74 3.27 -8.94 13.69
CA LEU A 74 4.13 -8.28 14.67
C LEU A 74 3.38 -7.22 15.51
N GLY A 75 2.47 -6.46 14.91
CA GLY A 75 1.64 -5.49 15.64
C GLY A 75 0.69 -6.12 16.67
N LYS A 76 0.25 -7.37 16.45
CA LYS A 76 -0.51 -8.15 17.45
C LYS A 76 0.35 -8.62 18.63
N PHE A 77 1.68 -8.69 18.46
CA PHE A 77 2.64 -9.08 19.50
C PHE A 77 3.28 -7.89 20.23
N ARG A 78 3.03 -6.64 19.81
CA ARG A 78 3.45 -5.42 20.54
C ARG A 78 2.35 -4.87 21.45
N GLY A 79 1.38 -5.70 21.78
CA GLY A 79 0.42 -5.47 22.86
C GLY A 79 0.77 -6.36 24.05
N VAL A 80 1.92 -6.09 24.68
CA VAL A 80 2.26 -6.44 26.06
C VAL A 80 2.90 -5.22 26.70
#